data_AF-A0A5K0V4V8-F1
#
_entry.id   AF-A0A5K0V4V8-F1
#
_cell.length_a   1.000
_cell.length_b   1.000
_cell.length_c   1.000
_cell.angle_alpha   90.00
_cell.angle_beta   90.00
_cell.angle_gamma   90.00
#
_symmetry.space_group_name_H-M   'P 1'
#
loop_
_entity.id
_entity.type
_entity.pdbx_description
1 polymer ?
#
loop_
_entity_poly.entity_id
_entity_poly.type
_entity_poly.pdbx_seq_one_letter_code
_entity_poly.pdbx_strand_id
1 'polypeptide(L)'
;DLPTGKMIGGGHERERLYFLSIPVDVVASSVPSKPSPFQWHLRLGHLSVPKLRCMFPDIPASESFLCDACQLGKHIRSNFPSS
;
A
#
# COMPACT_ATOMS: atom_id res chain seq x y z
N ASP A 1 7.48 -1.30 -21.95
CA ASP A 1 8.43 -0.54 -22.77
C ASP A 1 8.49 -1.19 -24.16
N LEU A 2 7.43 -0.98 -24.95
CA LEU A 2 7.33 -1.50 -26.32
C LEU A 2 8.47 -1.01 -27.24
N PRO A 3 9.02 0.22 -27.06
CA PRO A 3 10.19 0.68 -27.80
C PRO A 3 11.48 -0.11 -27.52
N THR A 4 11.67 -0.63 -26.30
CA THR A 4 12.91 -1.34 -25.94
C THR A 4 12.82 -2.85 -26.08
N GLY A 5 11.61 -3.41 -26.28
CA GLY A 5 11.38 -4.85 -26.37
C GLY A 5 11.79 -5.63 -25.12
N LYS A 6 12.07 -4.94 -24.01
CA LYS A 6 12.61 -5.55 -22.80
C LYS A 6 11.50 -6.27 -22.03
N MET A 7 11.61 -7.59 -21.94
CA MET A 7 10.72 -8.41 -21.13
C MET A 7 11.05 -8.20 -19.64
N ILE A 8 10.13 -7.60 -18.88
CA ILE A 8 10.32 -7.24 -17.46
C ILE A 8 10.30 -8.49 -16.55
N GLY A 9 9.82 -9.62 -17.08
CA GLY A 9 9.95 -10.93 -16.47
C GLY A 9 9.33 -12.03 -17.32
N GLY A 10 9.73 -13.27 -17.08
CA GLY A 10 9.18 -14.45 -17.74
C GLY A 10 8.65 -15.45 -16.72
N GLY A 11 7.74 -16.30 -17.16
CA GLY A 11 7.18 -17.39 -16.36
C GLY A 11 6.69 -18.54 -17.25
N HIS A 12 6.39 -19.67 -16.63
CA HIS A 12 5.86 -20.85 -17.30
C HIS A 12 4.71 -21.44 -16.51
N GLU A 13 3.77 -22.05 -17.22
CA GLU A 13 2.68 -22.80 -16.61
C GLU A 13 3.15 -24.21 -16.25
N ARG A 14 2.79 -24.67 -15.06
CA ARG A 14 2.88 -26.08 -14.67
C ARG A 14 1.69 -26.41 -13.78
N GLU A 15 1.00 -27.50 -14.08
CA GLU A 15 -0.12 -27.99 -13.24
C GLU A 15 -1.21 -26.92 -12.99
N ARG A 16 -1.53 -26.08 -13.99
CA ARG A 16 -2.47 -24.94 -13.90
C ARG A 16 -2.02 -23.80 -12.99
N LEU A 17 -0.78 -23.82 -12.52
CA LEU A 17 -0.15 -22.73 -11.77
C LEU A 17 0.87 -22.03 -12.66
N TYR A 18 0.92 -20.70 -12.57
CA TYR A 18 1.91 -19.90 -13.28
C TYR A 18 3.11 -19.64 -12.37
N PHE A 19 4.28 -20.11 -12.78
CA PHE A 19 5.54 -19.97 -12.05
C PHE A 19 6.40 -18.88 -12.70
N LEU A 20 6.96 -18.00 -11.89
CA LEU A 20 7.92 -17.01 -12.37
C LEU A 20 9.27 -17.71 -12.62
N SER A 21 9.86 -17.48 -13.80
CA SER A 21 11.15 -18.05 -14.18
C SER A 21 12.33 -17.32 -13.53
N ILE A 22 12.08 -16.17 -12.91
CA ILE A 22 13.06 -15.42 -12.13
C ILE A 22 12.83 -15.80 -10.66
N PRO A 23 13.89 -16.15 -9.88
CA PRO A 23 13.73 -16.36 -8.44
C PRO A 23 13.06 -15.14 -7.81
N VAL A 24 12.02 -15.41 -7.01
CA VAL A 24 11.16 -14.39 -6.39
C VAL A 24 11.96 -13.39 -5.56
N ASP A 25 13.16 -13.75 -5.08
CA ASP A 25 14.08 -12.83 -4.41
C ASP A 25 14.47 -11.61 -5.25
N VAL A 26 14.49 -11.75 -6.59
CA VAL A 26 14.82 -10.64 -7.51
C VAL A 26 13.57 -9.83 -7.88
N VAL A 27 12.38 -10.45 -7.91
CA VAL A 27 11.12 -9.77 -8.27
C VAL A 27 10.49 -9.07 -7.06
N ALA A 28 10.74 -9.59 -5.86
CA ALA A 28 10.45 -8.95 -4.58
C ALA A 28 11.58 -8.03 -4.10
N SER A 29 12.53 -7.65 -4.98
CA SER A 29 13.26 -6.41 -4.80
C SER A 29 12.30 -5.24 -5.04
N SER A 30 11.37 -5.06 -4.10
CA SER A 30 10.90 -3.72 -3.77
C SER A 30 12.16 -2.88 -3.62
N VAL A 31 12.24 -1.77 -4.35
CA VAL A 31 13.23 -0.72 -4.12
C VAL A 31 13.51 -0.65 -2.61
N PRO A 32 14.76 -0.69 -2.11
CA PRO A 32 15.08 -0.71 -0.68
C PRO A 32 14.64 0.57 0.06
N SER A 33 13.78 1.39 -0.54
CA SER A 33 13.06 2.46 0.12
C SER A 33 12.15 1.86 1.19
N LYS A 34 12.54 2.08 2.45
CA LYS A 34 11.68 1.84 3.61
C LYS A 34 10.34 2.54 3.36
N PRO A 35 9.22 1.80 3.39
CA PRO A 35 7.93 2.41 3.08
C PRO A 35 7.62 3.54 4.04
N SER A 36 7.15 4.68 3.51
CA SER A 36 6.81 5.84 4.32
C SER A 36 5.60 5.55 5.21
N PRO A 37 5.41 6.31 6.31
CA PRO A 37 4.21 6.19 7.15
C PRO A 37 2.91 6.29 6.35
N PHE A 38 2.88 7.17 5.33
CA PHE A 38 1.74 7.32 4.43
C PHE A 38 1.50 6.07 3.56
N GLN A 39 2.55 5.38 3.12
CA GLN A 39 2.37 4.12 2.38
C GLN A 39 1.78 3.03 3.27
N TRP A 40 2.18 2.95 4.54
CA TRP A 40 1.56 2.03 5.50
C TRP A 40 0.11 2.40 5.81
N HIS A 41 -0.20 3.69 5.90
CA HIS A 41 -1.58 4.17 6.02
C HIS A 41 -2.46 3.61 4.89
N LEU A 42 -2.03 3.74 3.63
CA LEU A 42 -2.79 3.24 2.49
C LEU A 42 -2.88 1.70 2.47
N ARG A 43 -1.78 0.99 2.72
CA ARG A 43 -1.72 -0.47 2.66
C ARG A 43 -2.52 -1.18 3.75
N LEU A 44 -2.67 -0.57 4.92
CA LEU A 44 -3.35 -1.16 6.07
C LEU A 44 -4.80 -0.69 6.25
N GLY A 45 -5.41 -0.11 5.22
CA GLY A 45 -6.80 0.31 5.28
C GLY A 45 -7.01 1.61 6.05
N HIS A 46 -6.16 2.61 5.79
CA HIS A 46 -6.28 3.98 6.29
C HIS A 46 -6.17 4.13 7.81
N LEU A 47 -5.31 3.33 8.46
CA LEU A 47 -5.06 3.44 9.90
C LEU A 47 -4.61 4.85 10.31
N SER A 48 -5.08 5.31 11.47
CA SER A 48 -4.63 6.58 12.05
C SER A 48 -3.15 6.52 12.42
N VAL A 49 -2.47 7.67 12.42
CA VAL A 49 -1.05 7.77 12.80
C VAL A 49 -0.75 7.10 14.16
N PRO A 50 -1.56 7.28 15.22
CA PRO A 50 -1.33 6.58 16.49
C PRO A 50 -1.33 5.05 16.38
N LYS A 51 -2.24 4.48 15.56
CA LYS A 51 -2.31 3.02 15.32
C LYS A 51 -1.11 2.54 14.52
N LEU A 52 -0.66 3.32 13.54
CA LEU A 52 0.56 3.01 12.80
C LEU A 52 1.78 3.00 13.71
N ARG A 53 1.92 3.95 14.64
CA ARG A 53 3.03 3.95 15.61
C ARG A 53 3.03 2.74 16.53
N CYS A 54 1.85 2.22 16.88
CA CYS A 54 1.75 1.00 17.68
C CYS A 54 2.35 -0.22 16.96
N MET A 55 2.31 -0.24 15.62
CA MET A 55 2.91 -1.30 14.82
C MET A 55 4.33 -0.98 14.34
N PHE A 56 4.63 0.29 14.13
CA PHE A 56 5.91 0.78 13.61
C PHE A 56 6.41 1.92 14.51
N PRO A 57 7.17 1.59 15.58
CA PRO A 57 7.60 2.59 16.57
C PRO A 57 8.56 3.66 16.01
N ASP A 58 9.16 3.41 14.85
CA ASP A 58 10.02 4.36 14.13
C ASP A 58 9.26 5.58 13.55
N ILE A 59 7.93 5.55 13.52
CA ILE A 59 7.12 6.64 12.99
C ILE A 59 7.07 7.79 14.00
N PRO A 60 7.49 9.02 13.62
CA PRO A 60 7.52 10.14 14.55
C PRO A 60 6.11 10.55 15.02
N ALA A 61 6.03 11.04 16.26
CA ALA A 61 4.75 11.48 16.84
C ALA A 61 4.13 12.68 16.10
N SER A 62 4.96 13.51 15.48
CA SER A 62 4.58 14.68 14.70
C SER A 62 4.15 14.35 13.27
N GLU A 63 4.19 13.07 12.87
CA GLU A 63 3.81 12.67 11.52
C GLU A 63 2.34 12.99 11.27
N SER A 64 2.08 13.69 10.17
CA SER A 64 0.72 13.94 9.70
C SER A 64 0.71 13.96 8.18
N PHE A 65 -0.39 13.48 7.60
CA PHE A 65 -0.58 13.47 6.16
C PHE A 65 -2.06 13.68 5.85
N LEU A 66 -2.31 14.28 4.69
CA LEU A 66 -3.64 14.45 4.14
C LEU A 66 -3.97 13.25 3.26
N CYS A 67 -5.12 12.66 3.49
CA CYS A 67 -5.62 11.55 2.69
C CYS A 67 -7.05 11.87 2.27
N ASP A 68 -7.27 12.05 0.97
CA ASP A 68 -8.56 12.40 0.42
C ASP A 68 -9.63 11.36 0.76
N ALA A 69 -9.29 10.06 0.67
CA ALA A 69 -10.19 8.98 1.06
C ALA A 69 -10.64 9.11 2.53
N CYS A 70 -9.74 9.47 3.44
CA CYS A 70 -10.08 9.72 4.84
C CYS A 70 -10.89 10.99 5.05
N GLN A 71 -10.62 12.05 4.28
CA GLN A 71 -11.33 13.31 4.39
C GLN A 71 -12.78 13.17 3.90
N LEU A 72 -12.96 12.53 2.74
CA LEU A 72 -14.25 12.31 2.10
C LEU A 72 -15.03 11.18 2.79
N GLY A 73 -14.33 10.18 3.34
CA GLY A 73 -14.93 9.05 4.07
C GLY A 73 -15.49 9.42 5.44
N LYS A 74 -15.19 10.61 5.98
CA LYS A 74 -15.70 11.12 7.26
C LYS A 74 -17.16 11.59 7.21
N HIS A 75 -17.90 11.29 6.15
CA HIS A 75 -19.33 11.57 6.09
C HIS A 75 -20.07 10.74 7.15
N ILE A 76 -20.30 11.35 8.31
CA ILE A 76 -21.26 10.86 9.31
C ILE A 76 -22.63 11.08 8.66
N ARG A 77 -23.49 10.05 8.60
CA ARG A 77 -24.90 10.26 8.21
C ARG A 77 -25.43 11.40 9.06
N SER A 78 -25.81 12.51 8.42
CA SER A 78 -26.49 13.60 9.11
C SER A 78 -27.72 13.03 9.82
N ASN A 79 -27.84 13.29 11.12
CA ASN A 79 -29.05 12.92 11.85
C ASN A 79 -30.24 13.66 11.23
N PHE A 80 -31.34 12.94 11.00
CA PHE A 80 -32.58 13.58 10.60
C PHE A 80 -33.02 14.53 11.74
N PRO A 81 -33.49 15.75 11.42
CA PRO A 81 -34.04 16.63 12.43
C PRO A 81 -35.25 15.95 13.07
N SER A 82 -35.31 15.95 14.40
CA SER A 82 -36.49 15.56 15.15
C SER A 82 -37.62 16.53 14.80
N SER A 83 -38.79 16.00 14.43
CA SER A 83 -40.03 16.79 14.28
C SER A 83 -40.54 17.27 15.63
#